data_AF-A0AAW3TPE6-F1
#
_entry.id   AF-A0AAW3TPE6-F1
#
_cell.length_a   1.000
_cell.length_b   1.000
_cell.length_c   1.000
_cell.angle_alpha   90.00
_cell.angle_beta   90.00
_cell.angle_gamma   90.00
#
_symmetry.space_group_name_H-M   'P 1'
#
loop_
_entity.id
_entity.type
_entity.pdbx_description
1 polymer ?
#
loop_
_entity_poly.entity_id
_entity_poly.type
_entity_poly.pdbx_seq_one_letter_code
_entity_poly.pdbx_strand_id
1 'polypeptide(L)' 'MQTQAVEPEICRVSKLKVVVRPDGAIDRKGASIVLNKTPKTLANWAVMGIGPRSWLIGGRRHYDYAECQAFARGEAA' A
#
# COMPACT_ATOMS: atom_id res chain seq x y z
N MET A 1 33.05 -32.56 3.53
CA MET A 1 31.94 -31.77 4.10
C MET A 1 32.23 -30.31 3.77
N GLN A 2 31.64 -29.76 2.71
CA GLN A 2 31.83 -28.35 2.33
C GLN A 2 30.65 -27.54 2.87
N THR A 3 30.95 -26.66 3.81
CA THR A 3 30.01 -25.69 4.37
C THR A 3 29.88 -24.55 3.37
N GLN A 4 28.77 -24.48 2.64
CA GLN A 4 28.47 -23.31 1.81
C GLN A 4 28.00 -22.18 2.73
N ALA A 5 28.80 -21.10 2.77
CA ALA A 5 28.33 -19.83 3.30
C ALA A 5 27.21 -19.32 2.38
N VAL A 6 26.02 -19.14 2.94
CA VAL A 6 24.91 -18.48 2.25
C VAL A 6 25.21 -17.00 2.25
N GLU A 7 25.62 -16.46 1.10
CA GLU A 7 25.82 -15.02 0.89
C GLU A 7 24.47 -14.29 1.01
N PRO A 8 24.42 -13.08 1.62
CA PRO A 8 23.17 -12.37 1.81
C PRO A 8 22.60 -11.93 0.45
N GLU A 9 21.37 -12.34 0.15
CA GLU A 9 20.60 -11.79 -0.99
C GLU A 9 20.53 -10.27 -0.86
N ILE A 10 21.12 -9.57 -1.84
CA ILE A 10 21.05 -8.13 -1.94
C ILE A 10 19.59 -7.75 -2.26
N CYS A 11 18.83 -7.33 -1.25
CA CYS A 11 17.47 -6.86 -1.44
C CYS A 11 17.50 -5.55 -2.25
N ARG A 12 17.14 -5.62 -3.53
CA ARG A 12 17.12 -4.45 -4.43
C ARG A 12 16.01 -3.48 -4.01
N VAL A 13 16.36 -2.50 -3.19
CA VAL A 13 15.45 -1.44 -2.78
C VAL A 13 15.14 -0.55 -3.98
N SER A 14 13.89 -0.63 -4.47
CA SER A 14 13.40 0.21 -5.56
C SER A 14 12.59 1.38 -4.98
N LYS A 15 12.98 2.63 -5.28
CA LYS A 15 12.19 3.81 -4.90
C LYS A 15 10.95 3.89 -5.79
N LEU A 16 9.78 3.63 -5.22
CA LEU A 16 8.50 3.78 -5.92
C LEU A 16 7.93 5.18 -5.67
N LYS A 17 7.49 5.85 -6.73
CA LYS A 17 6.89 7.19 -6.65
C LYS A 17 5.40 7.07 -6.33
N VAL A 18 4.97 7.66 -5.23
CA VAL A 18 3.55 7.85 -4.89
C VAL A 18 3.23 9.32 -5.13
N VAL A 19 2.17 9.58 -5.92
CA VAL A 19 1.65 10.92 -6.12
C VAL A 19 0.50 11.12 -5.14
N VAL A 20 0.65 12.11 -4.26
CA VAL A 20 -0.38 12.52 -3.31
C VAL A 20 -1.02 13.79 -3.83
N ARG A 21 -2.35 13.82 -3.91
CA ARG A 21 -3.11 15.02 -4.27
C ARG A 21 -3.04 16.04 -3.11
N PRO A 22 -3.22 17.35 -3.34
CA PRO A 22 -3.26 18.35 -2.25
C PRO A 22 -4.21 18.01 -1.10
N ASP A 23 -5.31 17.32 -1.39
CA ASP A 23 -6.30 16.89 -0.39
C ASP A 23 -5.86 15.66 0.44
N GLY A 24 -4.62 15.17 0.27
CA GLY A 24 -4.14 13.94 0.90
C GLY A 24 -4.61 12.64 0.24
N ALA A 25 -5.38 12.75 -0.86
CA ALA A 25 -5.92 11.61 -1.59
C ALA A 25 -4.83 10.89 -2.41
N ILE A 26 -4.85 9.56 -2.39
CA ILE A 26 -4.05 8.70 -3.27
C ILE A 26 -4.92 7.75 -4.09
N ASP A 27 -4.47 7.43 -5.29
CA ASP A 27 -5.09 6.40 -6.10
C ASP A 27 -4.82 5.01 -5.53
N ARG A 28 -5.64 4.03 -5.92
CA ARG A 28 -5.46 2.61 -5.54
C ARG A 28 -4.04 2.09 -5.79
N LYS A 29 -3.38 2.54 -6.86
CA LYS A 29 -1.97 2.18 -7.15
C LYS A 29 -1.00 2.77 -6.14
N GLY A 30 -1.22 4.01 -5.69
CA GLY A 30 -0.43 4.62 -4.63
C GLY A 30 -0.65 3.90 -3.30
N ALA A 31 -1.90 3.60 -2.96
CA ALA A 31 -2.24 2.87 -1.75
C ALA A 31 -1.61 1.47 -1.70
N SER A 32 -1.56 0.74 -2.83
CA SER A 32 -0.87 -0.56 -2.89
C SER A 32 0.60 -0.48 -2.56
N ILE A 33 1.26 0.61 -2.98
CA ILE A 33 2.69 0.84 -2.71
C ILE A 33 2.89 1.10 -1.22
N VAL A 34 2.05 1.95 -0.62
CA VAL A 34 2.13 2.30 0.81
C VAL A 34 1.89 1.08 1.71
N LEU A 35 0.90 0.25 1.37
CA LEU A 35 0.50 -0.90 2.18
C LEU A 35 1.29 -2.18 1.85
N ASN A 36 2.16 -2.13 0.84
CA ASN A 36 2.86 -3.29 0.30
C ASN A 36 1.91 -4.47 -0.03
N LYS A 37 0.75 -4.15 -0.63
CA LYS A 37 -0.26 -5.12 -1.06
C LYS A 37 -0.58 -4.94 -2.53
N THR A 38 -1.15 -5.96 -3.16
CA THR A 38 -1.58 -5.82 -4.56
C THR A 38 -2.81 -4.91 -4.66
N PRO A 39 -3.00 -4.17 -5.77
CA PRO A 39 -4.23 -3.40 -6.01
C PRO A 39 -5.49 -4.27 -5.97
N LYS A 40 -5.38 -5.56 -6.32
CA LYS A 40 -6.48 -6.53 -6.27
C LYS A 40 -6.90 -6.81 -4.82
N THR A 41 -5.94 -6.93 -3.90
CA THR A 41 -6.21 -7.05 -2.47
C THR A 41 -7.00 -5.85 -1.96
N LEU A 42 -6.61 -4.63 -2.35
CA LEU A 42 -7.33 -3.41 -1.97
C LEU A 42 -8.75 -3.31 -2.54
N ALA A 43 -8.95 -3.80 -3.77
CA ALA A 43 -10.29 -3.88 -4.33
C ALA A 43 -11.17 -4.87 -3.57
N ASN A 44 -10.62 -6.00 -3.13
CA ASN A 44 -11.32 -6.98 -2.32
C ASN A 44 -11.65 -6.45 -0.92
N TRP A 45 -10.71 -5.76 -0.28
CA TRP A 45 -10.90 -5.10 1.02
C TRP A 45 -12.04 -4.08 0.99
N ALA A 46 -12.14 -3.30 -0.09
CA ALA A 46 -13.26 -2.38 -0.27
C ALA A 46 -14.62 -3.09 -0.38
N VAL A 47 -14.69 -4.31 -0.92
CA VAL A 47 -15.93 -5.12 -0.96
C VAL A 47 -16.24 -5.72 0.41
N MET A 48 -15.21 -6.16 1.13
CA MET A 48 -15.33 -6.72 2.47
C MET A 48 -15.61 -5.68 3.55
N GLY A 49 -15.47 -4.38 3.25
CA GLY A 49 -15.61 -3.29 4.22
C GLY A 49 -14.44 -3.20 5.20
N ILE A 50 -13.27 -3.69 4.81
CA ILE A 50 -12.05 -3.72 5.64
C ILE A 50 -11.03 -2.74 5.06
N GLY A 51 -10.22 -2.12 5.92
CA GLY A 51 -9.04 -1.36 5.52
C GLY A 51 -9.21 0.17 5.62
N PRO A 52 -8.20 0.92 5.15
CA PRO A 52 -8.15 2.37 5.34
C PRO A 52 -9.28 3.08 4.59
N ARG A 53 -9.70 4.22 5.15
CA ARG A 53 -10.77 5.06 4.62
C ARG A 53 -10.59 5.33 3.14
N SER A 54 -11.68 5.11 2.43
CA SER A 54 -11.74 5.28 1.00
C SER A 54 -13.04 5.96 0.58
N TRP A 55 -12.97 6.78 -0.45
CA TRP A 55 -14.11 7.51 -1.01
C TRP A 55 -14.16 7.37 -2.52
N LEU A 56 -15.34 7.58 -3.10
CA LEU A 56 -15.56 7.56 -4.54
C LEU A 56 -15.55 9.00 -5.07
N ILE A 57 -14.69 9.27 -6.05
CA ILE A 57 -14.74 10.50 -6.85
C ILE A 57 -14.89 10.07 -8.30
N GLY A 58 -16.01 10.43 -8.94
CA GLY A 58 -16.23 10.17 -10.37
C GLY A 58 -16.06 8.71 -10.79
N GLY A 59 -16.50 7.75 -9.95
CA GLY A 59 -16.36 6.31 -10.23
C GLY A 59 -14.99 5.71 -9.93
N ARG A 60 -14.02 6.51 -9.48
CA ARG A 60 -12.71 6.02 -9.02
C ARG A 60 -12.63 6.07 -7.50
N ARG A 61 -12.07 5.02 -6.92
CA ARG A 61 -11.87 4.93 -5.47
C ARG A 61 -10.50 5.51 -5.11
N HIS A 62 -10.52 6.50 -4.23
CA HIS A 62 -9.35 7.12 -3.64
C HIS A 62 -9.24 6.71 -2.18
N TYR A 63 -8.02 6.71 -1.66
CA TYR A 63 -7.69 6.38 -0.28
C TYR A 63 -7.02 7.56 0.39
N ASP A 64 -7.16 7.67 1.71
CA ASP A 64 -6.40 8.63 2.49
C ASP A 64 -4.95 8.17 2.66
N TYR A 65 -3.99 9.02 2.34
CA TYR A 65 -2.57 8.69 2.52
C TYR A 65 -2.18 8.54 3.99
N ALA A 66 -2.67 9.41 4.87
CA ALA A 66 -2.34 9.38 6.29
C ALA A 66 -2.89 8.10 6.94
N GLU A 67 -4.12 7.74 6.59
CA GLU A 67 -4.75 6.53 7.12
C GLU A 67 -4.13 5.26 6.53
N CYS A 68 -3.75 5.27 5.25
CA CYS A 68 -2.98 4.16 4.67
C CYS A 68 -1.65 3.95 5.39
N GLN A 69 -0.97 5.02 5.83
CA GLN A 69 0.24 4.91 6.63
C GLN A 69 -0.05 4.39 8.04
N ALA A 70 -1.08 4.91 8.72
CA ALA A 70 -1.48 4.43 10.04
C ALA A 70 -1.84 2.94 10.00
N PHE A 71 -2.58 2.51 8.98
CA PHE A 71 -2.92 1.11 8.75
C PHE A 71 -1.67 0.26 8.44
N ALA A 72 -0.72 0.78 7.66
CA ALA A 72 0.55 0.09 7.42
C ALA A 72 1.38 -0.12 8.70
N ARG A 73 1.27 0.80 9.67
CA ARG A 73 1.91 0.70 10.99
C ARG A 73 1.12 -0.16 11.98
N GLY A 74 -0.11 -0.54 11.66
CA GLY A 74 -1.01 -1.27 12.56
C GLY A 74 -1.71 -0.39 13.60
N GLU A 75 -1.73 0.93 13.39
CA GLU A 75 -2.34 1.92 14.30
C GLU A 75 -3.84 2.16 13.99
N ALA A 76 -4.33 1.74 12.81
CA ALA A 76 -5.71 1.90 12.38
C ALA A 76 -6.33 0.54 11.97
N ALA A 77 -7.61 0.34 12.31
CA ALA A 77 -8.40 -0.87 12.04
C ALA A 77 -9.61 -0.57 11.17
#